data_AF-A0A0P7C3T1-F1
#
_entry.id   AF-A0A0P7C3T1-F1
#
_cell.length_a   1.000
_cell.length_b   1.000
_cell.length_c   1.000
_cell.angle_alpha   90.00
_cell.angle_beta   90.00
_cell.angle_gamma   90.00
#
_symmetry.space_group_name_H-M   'P 1'
#
loop_
_entity.id
_entity.type
_entity.pdbx_description
1 polymer ?
#
loop_
_entity_poly.entity_id
_entity_poly.type
_entity_poly.pdbx_seq_one_letter_code
_entity_poly.pdbx_strand_id
1 'polypeptide(L)'
;MGSVSRPNAKLTVADVVEIRGLIAAGASNLDLAPLYGVSVETIRRIRHGHRWRNLGEAPRTHCYHDHPYAEHSYLDPKGKRRCRACERLCASSRRPSREEYLAKHEGHELRTRTDGAVFCLSCWRGEAYVDEIAVERAVAGDPPEYLTVAERAEAIDRLLATGMSQLAAARRLKISGRTVQRRAAELRKAAA
;
A
#
# COMPACT_ATOMS: atom_id res chain seq x y z
N MET A 1 -20.33 -30.77 -34.53
CA MET A 1 -19.66 -30.39 -33.27
C MET A 1 -19.28 -28.93 -33.39
N GLY A 2 -20.08 -28.05 -32.79
CA GLY A 2 -20.14 -26.63 -33.12
C GLY A 2 -18.94 -25.84 -32.61
N SER A 3 -18.32 -25.09 -33.51
CA SER A 3 -17.39 -24.00 -33.24
C SER A 3 -18.07 -22.96 -32.35
N VAL A 4 -17.85 -23.02 -31.03
CA VAL A 4 -18.28 -21.94 -30.13
C VAL A 4 -17.32 -20.77 -30.29
N SER A 5 -17.45 -20.08 -31.43
CA SER A 5 -16.79 -18.81 -31.69
C SER A 5 -17.48 -17.72 -30.88
N ARG A 6 -16.69 -16.83 -30.26
CA ARG A 6 -17.24 -15.59 -29.71
C ARG A 6 -17.53 -14.66 -30.90
N PRO A 7 -18.67 -13.95 -30.95
CA PRO A 7 -19.12 -13.25 -32.15
C PRO A 7 -18.18 -12.16 -32.70
N ASN A 8 -17.12 -11.78 -31.98
CA ASN A 8 -16.08 -10.83 -32.42
C ASN A 8 -14.63 -11.34 -32.23
N ALA A 9 -14.42 -12.66 -32.04
CA ALA A 9 -13.08 -13.21 -31.83
C ALA A 9 -12.48 -13.70 -33.15
N LYS A 10 -11.29 -13.19 -33.49
CA LYS A 10 -10.47 -13.67 -34.62
C LYS A 10 -9.99 -15.12 -34.48
N LEU A 11 -10.06 -15.70 -33.28
CA LEU A 11 -9.63 -17.06 -32.98
C LEU A 11 -10.80 -17.86 -32.45
N THR A 12 -10.93 -19.10 -32.91
CA THR A 12 -11.87 -20.10 -32.41
C THR A 12 -11.26 -20.92 -31.27
N VAL A 13 -12.09 -21.73 -30.61
CA VAL A 13 -11.61 -22.69 -29.59
C VAL A 13 -10.63 -23.70 -30.19
N ALA A 14 -10.90 -24.19 -31.40
CA ALA A 14 -10.04 -25.15 -32.10
C ALA A 14 -8.66 -24.54 -32.40
N ASP A 15 -8.62 -23.31 -32.91
CA ASP A 15 -7.37 -22.59 -33.19
C ASP A 15 -6.52 -22.44 -31.93
N VAL A 16 -7.14 -22.16 -30.78
CA VAL A 16 -6.40 -22.00 -29.52
C VAL A 16 -5.82 -23.32 -29.02
N VAL A 17 -6.53 -24.43 -29.20
CA VAL A 17 -6.03 -25.78 -28.87
C VAL A 17 -4.85 -26.12 -29.79
N GLU A 18 -4.96 -25.86 -31.08
CA GLU A 18 -3.89 -26.08 -32.06
C GLU A 18 -2.66 -25.22 -31.75
N ILE A 19 -2.84 -23.91 -31.51
CA ILE A 19 -1.79 -22.98 -31.10
C ILE A 19 -1.06 -23.50 -29.85
N ARG A 20 -1.78 -24.01 -28.85
CA ARG A 20 -1.16 -24.60 -27.64
C ARG A 20 -0.33 -25.84 -27.96
N GLY A 21 -0.83 -26.71 -28.85
CA GLY A 21 -0.09 -27.88 -29.33
C GLY A 21 1.20 -27.50 -30.05
N LEU A 22 1.13 -26.52 -30.97
CA LEU A 22 2.30 -26.00 -31.70
C LEU A 22 3.32 -25.36 -30.76
N ILE A 23 2.86 -24.59 -29.76
CA ILE A 23 3.71 -24.01 -28.72
C ILE A 23 4.43 -25.10 -27.92
N ALA A 24 3.72 -26.17 -27.53
CA ALA A 24 4.30 -27.30 -26.81
C ALA A 24 5.35 -28.06 -27.66
N ALA A 25 5.16 -28.09 -28.99
CA ALA A 25 6.12 -28.61 -29.95
C ALA A 25 7.31 -27.67 -30.22
N GLY A 26 7.36 -26.49 -29.59
CA GLY A 26 8.48 -25.56 -29.68
C GLY A 26 8.32 -24.44 -30.72
N ALA A 27 7.14 -24.27 -31.32
CA ALA A 27 6.91 -23.20 -32.28
C ALA A 27 7.11 -21.81 -31.66
N SER A 28 7.69 -20.89 -32.44
CA SER A 28 7.93 -19.52 -32.02
C SER A 28 6.65 -18.68 -32.08
N ASN A 29 6.53 -17.69 -31.20
CA ASN A 29 5.37 -16.77 -31.26
C ASN A 29 5.37 -15.91 -32.53
N LEU A 30 6.55 -15.70 -33.14
CA LEU A 30 6.71 -14.89 -34.35
C LEU A 30 6.17 -15.61 -35.58
N ASP A 31 6.32 -16.94 -35.65
CA ASP A 31 5.83 -17.73 -36.78
C ASP A 31 4.31 -17.97 -36.70
N LEU A 32 3.80 -18.15 -35.47
CA LEU A 32 2.37 -18.39 -35.24
C LEU A 32 1.51 -17.14 -35.47
N ALA A 33 2.03 -15.94 -35.18
CA ALA A 33 1.24 -14.72 -35.27
C ALA A 33 0.72 -14.42 -36.70
N PRO A 34 1.55 -14.44 -37.75
CA PRO A 34 1.11 -14.32 -39.14
C PRO A 34 0.17 -15.47 -39.56
N LEU A 35 0.49 -16.71 -39.17
CA LEU A 35 -0.27 -17.90 -39.55
C LEU A 35 -1.75 -17.81 -39.14
N TYR A 36 -2.02 -17.25 -37.96
CA TYR A 36 -3.37 -17.08 -37.44
C TYR A 36 -3.92 -15.65 -37.57
N GLY A 37 -3.22 -14.75 -38.27
CA GLY A 37 -3.67 -13.36 -38.49
C GLY A 37 -3.85 -12.53 -37.20
N VAL A 38 -3.03 -12.81 -36.18
CA VAL A 38 -3.08 -12.18 -34.85
C VAL A 38 -1.75 -11.55 -34.48
N SER A 39 -1.74 -10.71 -33.44
CA SER A 39 -0.48 -10.13 -32.94
C SER A 39 0.36 -11.16 -32.18
N VAL A 40 1.69 -10.98 -32.19
CA VAL A 40 2.64 -11.76 -31.38
C VAL A 40 2.25 -11.74 -29.89
N GLU A 41 1.80 -10.58 -29.40
CA GLU A 41 1.29 -10.41 -28.04
C GLU A 41 0.04 -11.27 -27.76
N THR A 42 -0.82 -11.49 -28.76
CA THR A 42 -1.98 -12.39 -28.63
C THR A 42 -1.53 -13.84 -28.42
N ILE A 43 -0.57 -14.32 -29.21
CA ILE A 43 0.01 -15.66 -29.05
C ILE A 43 0.72 -15.79 -27.70
N ARG A 44 1.51 -14.79 -27.29
CA ARG A 44 2.16 -14.73 -25.96
C ARG A 44 1.13 -14.84 -24.82
N ARG A 45 0.03 -14.10 -24.87
CA ARG A 45 -1.05 -14.19 -23.87
C ARG A 45 -1.76 -15.55 -23.85
N ILE A 46 -1.81 -16.25 -24.99
CA ILE A 46 -2.32 -17.63 -25.06
C ILE A 46 -1.31 -18.59 -24.41
N ARG A 47 -0.01 -18.48 -24.74
CA ARG A 47 1.09 -19.26 -24.17
C ARG A 47 1.10 -19.25 -22.64
N HIS A 48 0.96 -18.08 -22.02
CA HIS A 48 1.01 -17.93 -20.55
C HIS A 48 -0.36 -18.13 -19.85
N GLY A 49 -1.43 -18.46 -20.60
CA GLY A 49 -2.77 -18.68 -20.03
C GLY A 49 -3.48 -17.41 -19.54
N HIS A 50 -3.15 -16.25 -20.11
CA HIS A 50 -3.84 -14.98 -19.82
C HIS A 50 -5.16 -14.85 -20.58
N ARG A 51 -5.23 -15.39 -21.79
CA ARG A 51 -6.46 -15.50 -22.60
C ARG A 51 -6.97 -16.94 -22.63
N TRP A 52 -8.26 -17.10 -22.95
CA TRP A 52 -8.92 -18.41 -23.09
C TRP A 52 -8.82 -19.32 -21.84
N ARG A 53 -9.05 -18.71 -20.66
CA ARG A 53 -8.98 -19.36 -19.34
C ARG A 53 -9.95 -20.52 -19.14
N ASN A 54 -11.09 -20.50 -19.84
CA ASN A 54 -12.16 -21.47 -19.65
C ASN A 54 -11.91 -22.78 -20.43
N LEU A 55 -10.86 -22.85 -21.26
CA LEU A 55 -10.50 -24.04 -22.03
C LEU A 55 -9.57 -25.00 -21.25
N GLY A 56 -9.82 -25.17 -19.96
CA GLY A 56 -9.42 -26.34 -19.18
C GLY A 56 -7.96 -26.55 -18.76
N GLU A 57 -6.94 -26.33 -19.60
CA GLU A 57 -5.76 -27.23 -19.48
C GLU A 57 -4.41 -26.60 -19.13
N ALA A 58 -4.23 -25.30 -19.27
CA ALA A 58 -2.92 -24.67 -18.98
C ALA A 58 -2.97 -23.88 -17.67
N PRO A 59 -2.27 -24.31 -16.60
CA PRO A 59 -2.11 -23.48 -15.42
C PRO A 59 -1.37 -22.20 -15.81
N ARG A 60 -1.74 -21.07 -15.21
CA ARG A 60 -0.97 -19.83 -15.39
C ARG A 60 0.45 -20.07 -14.91
N THR A 61 1.40 -20.03 -15.84
CA THR A 61 2.83 -20.18 -15.56
C THR A 61 3.49 -18.85 -15.23
N HIS A 62 2.95 -17.74 -15.75
CA HIS A 62 3.47 -16.40 -15.54
C HIS A 62 2.35 -15.45 -15.10
N CYS A 63 2.72 -14.40 -14.37
CA CYS A 63 1.80 -13.31 -14.04
C CYS A 63 1.60 -12.35 -15.23
N TYR A 64 0.72 -11.35 -15.08
CA TYR A 64 0.44 -10.39 -16.15
C TYR A 64 1.68 -9.60 -16.63
N HIS A 65 2.66 -9.40 -15.75
CA HIS A 65 3.95 -8.78 -16.07
C HIS A 65 5.03 -9.80 -16.47
N ASP A 66 4.63 -11.02 -16.82
CA ASP A 66 5.51 -12.08 -17.30
C ASP A 66 6.56 -12.58 -16.29
N HIS A 67 6.35 -12.36 -15.00
CA HIS A 67 7.15 -13.02 -13.98
C HIS A 67 6.70 -14.48 -13.79
N PRO A 68 7.62 -15.46 -13.82
CA PRO A 68 7.29 -16.87 -13.57
C PRO A 68 6.67 -17.05 -12.18
N TYR A 69 5.52 -17.73 -12.12
CA TYR A 69 4.89 -18.07 -10.84
C TYR A 69 5.67 -19.13 -10.07
N ALA A 70 6.45 -19.98 -10.74
CA ALA A 70 7.32 -20.95 -10.07
C ALA A 70 8.29 -20.27 -9.07
N GLU A 71 8.77 -19.07 -9.41
CA GLU A 71 9.71 -18.30 -8.59
C GLU A 71 9.01 -17.27 -7.69
N HIS A 72 7.99 -16.59 -8.23
CA HIS A 72 7.44 -15.40 -7.56
C HIS A 72 6.03 -15.59 -7.01
N SER A 73 5.40 -16.77 -7.13
CA SER A 73 4.04 -16.93 -6.61
C SER A 73 3.98 -17.02 -5.09
N TYR A 74 2.88 -16.49 -4.53
CA TYR A 74 2.42 -16.78 -3.18
C TYR A 74 0.88 -16.70 -3.15
N LEU A 75 0.26 -17.29 -2.13
CA LEU A 75 -1.18 -17.19 -1.89
C LEU A 75 -1.44 -16.10 -0.84
N ASP A 76 -2.37 -15.19 -1.12
CA ASP A 76 -2.83 -14.22 -0.12
C ASP A 76 -3.73 -14.88 0.94
N PRO A 77 -4.04 -14.21 2.07
CA PRO A 77 -4.94 -14.77 3.09
C PRO A 77 -6.35 -15.11 2.58
N LYS A 78 -6.74 -14.64 1.39
CA LYS A 78 -8.01 -14.92 0.72
C LYS A 78 -7.89 -16.05 -0.32
N GLY A 79 -6.74 -16.72 -0.39
CA GLY A 79 -6.45 -17.83 -1.32
C GLY A 79 -6.16 -17.40 -2.77
N LYS A 80 -5.99 -16.11 -3.06
CA LYS A 80 -5.68 -15.63 -4.41
C LYS A 80 -4.18 -15.71 -4.67
N ARG A 81 -3.80 -16.21 -5.86
CA ARG A 81 -2.40 -16.23 -6.31
C ARG A 81 -1.90 -14.83 -6.65
N ARG A 82 -0.83 -14.41 -5.99
CA ARG A 82 -0.15 -13.13 -6.19
C ARG A 82 1.28 -13.37 -6.71
N CYS A 83 1.92 -12.32 -7.20
CA CYS A 83 3.30 -12.35 -7.67
C CYS A 83 4.15 -11.37 -6.85
N ARG A 84 5.17 -11.87 -6.15
CA ARG A 84 6.09 -11.08 -5.33
C ARG A 84 6.85 -10.05 -6.15
N ALA A 85 7.28 -10.39 -7.36
CA ALA A 85 7.95 -9.44 -8.26
C ALA A 85 7.03 -8.29 -8.66
N CYS A 86 5.79 -8.58 -9.07
CA CYS A 86 4.80 -7.53 -9.34
C CYS A 86 4.51 -6.67 -8.11
N GLU A 87 4.38 -7.27 -6.93
CA GLU A 87 4.12 -6.53 -5.71
C GLU A 87 5.27 -5.59 -5.38
N ARG A 88 6.53 -6.03 -5.52
CA ARG A 88 7.70 -5.17 -5.35
C ARG A 88 7.73 -4.04 -6.38
N LEU A 89 7.45 -4.32 -7.65
CA LEU A 89 7.38 -3.29 -8.69
C LEU A 89 6.30 -2.26 -8.39
N CYS A 90 5.08 -2.70 -8.06
CA CYS A 90 3.99 -1.80 -7.68
C CYS A 90 4.24 -1.07 -6.36
N ALA A 91 4.93 -1.68 -5.40
CA ALA A 91 5.32 -1.01 -4.16
C ALA A 91 6.40 0.04 -4.43
N SER A 92 7.38 -0.28 -5.28
CA SER A 92 8.42 0.66 -5.70
C SER A 92 7.83 1.85 -6.46
N SER A 93 6.88 1.61 -7.37
CA SER A 93 6.25 2.68 -8.15
C SER A 93 5.35 3.59 -7.31
N ARG A 94 4.85 3.09 -6.17
CA ARG A 94 4.06 3.86 -5.20
C ARG A 94 4.92 4.52 -4.12
N ARG A 95 6.20 4.16 -4.01
CA ARG A 95 7.10 4.75 -3.03
C ARG A 95 7.40 6.18 -3.51
N PRO A 96 7.18 7.20 -2.67
CA PRO A 96 7.51 8.56 -3.06
C PRO A 96 9.01 8.66 -3.33
N SER A 97 9.37 9.50 -4.29
CA SER A 97 10.76 9.87 -4.51
C SER A 97 11.35 10.51 -3.24
N ARG A 98 12.67 10.59 -3.15
CA ARG A 98 13.32 11.28 -2.02
C ARG A 98 12.85 12.72 -1.92
N GLU A 99 12.72 13.40 -3.06
CA GLU A 99 12.25 14.78 -3.14
C GLU A 99 10.80 14.91 -2.66
N GLU A 100 9.90 14.05 -3.14
CA GLU A 100 8.50 14.02 -2.70
C GLU A 100 8.38 13.72 -1.20
N TYR A 101 9.21 12.82 -0.67
CA TYR A 101 9.26 12.54 0.77
C TYR A 101 9.70 13.76 1.57
N LEU A 102 10.75 14.47 1.14
CA LEU A 102 11.23 15.66 1.81
C LEU A 102 10.20 16.79 1.77
N ALA A 103 9.56 17.02 0.62
CA ALA A 103 8.51 18.02 0.47
C ALA A 103 7.31 17.74 1.38
N LYS A 104 6.87 16.48 1.48
CA LYS A 104 5.78 16.10 2.40
C LYS A 104 6.12 16.32 3.89
N HIS A 105 7.41 16.36 4.23
CA HIS A 105 7.89 16.54 5.60
C HIS A 105 8.58 17.89 5.78
N GLU A 106 8.22 18.88 4.97
CA GLU A 106 8.65 20.26 5.17
C GLU A 106 8.27 20.73 6.58
N GLY A 107 9.20 21.38 7.28
CA GLY A 107 9.02 21.84 8.65
C GLY A 107 9.13 20.76 9.74
N HIS A 108 9.23 19.47 9.40
CA HIS A 108 9.44 18.41 10.39
C HIS A 108 10.93 18.17 10.71
N GLU A 109 11.23 17.66 11.91
CA GLU A 109 12.58 17.22 12.27
C GLU A 109 12.94 15.94 11.49
N LEU A 110 13.80 16.06 10.48
CA LEU A 110 14.32 14.95 9.67
C LEU A 110 15.70 14.49 10.18
N ARG A 111 15.94 13.18 10.22
CA ARG A 111 17.25 12.60 10.56
C ARG A 111 17.68 11.59 9.51
N THR A 112 19.01 11.46 9.36
CA THR A 112 19.62 10.50 8.45
C THR A 112 20.25 9.36 9.25
N ARG A 113 19.97 8.13 8.84
CA ARG A 113 20.59 6.91 9.39
C ARG A 113 21.98 6.70 8.80
N THR A 114 22.74 5.77 9.39
CA THR A 114 24.09 5.41 8.93
C THR A 114 24.12 4.81 7.52
N ASP A 115 23.02 4.21 7.06
CA ASP A 115 22.83 3.70 5.70
C ASP A 115 22.42 4.79 4.68
N GLY A 116 22.36 6.05 5.11
CA GLY A 116 21.93 7.19 4.28
C GLY A 116 20.42 7.36 4.18
N ALA A 117 19.61 6.49 4.79
CA ALA A 117 18.16 6.61 4.76
C ALA A 117 17.68 7.80 5.62
N VAL A 118 16.82 8.64 5.04
CA VAL A 118 16.17 9.76 5.76
C VAL A 118 14.88 9.27 6.39
N PHE A 119 14.64 9.63 7.65
CA PHE A 119 13.38 9.41 8.35
C PHE A 119 12.92 10.67 9.08
N CYS A 120 11.62 10.82 9.26
CA CYS A 120 11.04 11.96 9.98
C CYS A 120 10.84 11.61 11.45
N LEU A 121 11.60 12.27 12.31
CA LEU A 121 11.54 12.08 13.75
C LEU A 121 10.24 12.66 14.34
N SER A 122 9.75 13.80 13.84
CA SER A 122 8.47 14.37 14.27
C SER A 122 7.30 13.42 14.00
N CYS A 123 7.24 12.81 12.81
CA CYS A 123 6.25 11.77 12.52
C CYS A 123 6.43 10.54 13.42
N TRP A 124 7.68 10.10 13.63
CA TRP A 124 7.95 8.94 14.48
C TRP A 124 7.56 9.16 15.96
N ARG A 125 7.74 10.39 16.47
CA ARG A 125 7.30 10.78 17.81
C ARG A 125 5.79 11.04 17.91
N GLY A 126 5.07 11.10 16.78
CA GLY A 126 3.66 11.47 16.74
C GLY A 126 3.41 12.95 17.05
N GLU A 127 4.30 13.82 16.57
CA GLU A 127 4.23 15.29 16.72
C GLU A 127 3.58 15.96 15.50
N ALA A 128 3.54 15.28 14.36
CA ALA A 128 3.20 15.86 13.06
C ALA A 128 1.69 15.96 12.75
N TYR A 129 0.86 15.19 13.45
CA TYR A 129 -0.57 15.12 13.18
C TYR A 129 -1.35 15.05 14.49
N VAL A 130 -2.44 15.81 14.54
CA VAL A 130 -3.40 15.81 15.64
C VAL A 130 -4.73 15.31 15.09
N ASP A 131 -5.20 14.15 15.56
CA ASP A 131 -6.57 13.72 15.31
C ASP A 131 -7.52 14.51 16.22
N GLU A 132 -8.30 15.40 15.61
CA GLU A 132 -9.25 16.28 16.29
C GLU A 132 -10.29 15.48 17.10
N ILE A 133 -10.77 14.35 16.58
CA ILE A 133 -11.77 13.52 17.26
C ILE A 133 -11.15 12.88 18.51
N ALA A 134 -9.89 12.43 18.42
CA ALA A 134 -9.16 11.88 19.56
C ALA A 134 -8.99 12.94 20.66
N VAL A 135 -8.66 14.18 20.29
CA VAL A 135 -8.54 15.31 21.21
C VAL A 135 -9.88 15.66 21.84
N GLU A 136 -10.95 15.80 21.07
CA GLU A 136 -12.29 16.13 21.56
C GLU A 136 -12.77 15.11 22.60
N ARG A 137 -12.63 13.81 22.28
CA ARG A 137 -12.98 12.73 23.21
C ARG A 137 -12.15 12.77 24.49
N ALA A 138 -10.86 13.03 24.38
CA ALA A 138 -9.97 13.17 25.53
C ALA A 138 -10.35 14.37 26.42
N VAL A 139 -10.61 15.53 25.82
CA VAL A 139 -11.11 16.74 26.49
C VAL A 139 -12.48 16.48 27.13
N ALA A 140 -13.32 15.64 26.53
CA ALA A 140 -14.59 15.17 27.08
C ALA A 140 -14.45 14.15 28.24
N GLY A 141 -13.22 13.70 28.55
CA GLY A 141 -12.93 12.76 29.64
C GLY A 141 -13.06 11.28 29.26
N ASP A 142 -13.26 10.99 27.98
CA ASP A 142 -13.21 9.64 27.41
C ASP A 142 -12.03 9.51 26.43
N PRO A 143 -10.78 9.64 26.91
CA PRO A 143 -9.62 9.54 26.03
C PRO A 143 -9.56 8.16 25.36
N PRO A 144 -9.20 8.08 24.06
CA PRO A 144 -8.83 6.84 23.41
C PRO A 144 -7.75 6.08 24.17
N GLU A 145 -7.61 4.78 23.89
CA GLU A 145 -6.59 3.93 24.51
C GLU A 145 -5.18 4.49 24.36
N TYR A 146 -4.90 5.13 23.20
CA TYR A 146 -3.64 5.78 22.92
C TYR A 146 -3.86 7.21 22.42
N LEU A 147 -3.15 8.15 23.04
CA LEU A 147 -2.98 9.52 22.54
C LEU A 147 -1.53 9.74 22.14
N THR A 148 -1.33 10.26 20.94
CA THR A 148 -0.01 10.68 20.44
C THR A 148 0.56 11.83 21.28
N VAL A 149 1.83 12.18 21.06
CA VAL A 149 2.46 13.31 21.78
C VAL A 149 1.76 14.62 21.42
N ALA A 150 1.44 14.84 20.15
CA ALA A 150 0.73 16.03 19.68
C ALA A 150 -0.70 16.10 20.22
N GLU A 151 -1.49 15.02 20.09
CA GLU A 151 -2.87 14.99 20.60
C GLU A 151 -2.94 15.23 22.10
N ARG A 152 -2.01 14.62 22.85
CA ARG A 152 -1.93 14.81 24.30
C ARG A 152 -1.56 16.25 24.65
N ALA A 153 -0.61 16.86 23.94
CA ALA A 153 -0.24 18.26 24.15
C ALA A 153 -1.43 19.18 23.88
N GLU A 154 -2.10 18.99 22.73
CA GLU A 154 -3.28 19.77 22.35
C GLU A 154 -4.42 19.62 23.37
N ALA A 155 -4.72 18.39 23.80
CA ALA A 155 -5.77 18.15 24.79
C ALA A 155 -5.45 18.80 26.15
N ILE A 156 -4.18 18.80 26.58
CA ILE A 156 -3.74 19.51 27.78
C ILE A 156 -3.95 21.02 27.60
N ASP A 157 -3.48 21.57 26.48
CA ASP A 157 -3.53 23.01 26.21
C ASP A 157 -4.98 23.51 26.20
N ARG A 158 -5.89 22.78 25.56
CA ARG A 158 -7.32 23.11 25.55
C ARG A 158 -7.93 23.11 26.95
N LEU A 159 -7.68 22.06 27.75
CA LEU A 159 -8.22 21.99 29.11
C LEU A 159 -7.67 23.11 30.00
N LEU A 160 -6.38 23.44 29.89
CA LEU A 160 -5.79 24.53 30.65
C LEU A 160 -6.31 25.90 30.19
N ALA A 161 -6.56 26.08 28.89
CA ALA A 161 -7.14 27.30 28.34
C ALA A 161 -8.57 27.56 28.84
N THR A 162 -9.33 26.50 29.18
CA THR A 162 -10.64 26.67 29.86
C THR A 162 -10.51 27.01 31.35
N GLY A 163 -9.31 27.23 31.86
CA GLY A 163 -9.05 27.48 33.29
C GLY A 163 -9.06 26.22 34.17
N MET A 164 -9.06 25.02 33.58
CA MET A 164 -9.01 23.78 34.36
C MET A 164 -7.68 23.68 35.11
N SER A 165 -7.71 23.25 36.37
CA SER A 165 -6.48 23.02 37.13
C SER A 165 -5.67 21.86 36.53
N GLN A 166 -4.34 21.90 36.68
CA GLN A 166 -3.45 20.87 36.16
C GLN A 166 -3.78 19.47 36.70
N LEU A 167 -4.21 19.37 37.96
CA LEU A 167 -4.63 18.11 38.57
C LEU A 167 -5.93 17.59 37.96
N ALA A 168 -6.91 18.47 37.71
CA ALA A 168 -8.17 18.09 37.06
C ALA A 168 -7.93 17.66 35.60
N ALA A 169 -7.08 18.38 34.86
CA ALA A 169 -6.71 18.00 33.50
C ALA A 169 -6.02 16.63 33.45
N ALA A 170 -5.07 16.37 34.36
CA ALA A 170 -4.38 15.08 34.44
C ALA A 170 -5.36 13.91 34.71
N ARG A 171 -6.29 14.10 35.64
CA ARG A 171 -7.33 13.10 35.95
C ARG A 171 -8.26 12.88 34.76
N ARG A 172 -8.66 13.94 34.08
CA ARG A 172 -9.59 13.89 32.95
C ARG A 172 -9.00 13.16 31.74
N LEU A 173 -7.74 13.42 31.45
CA LEU A 173 -7.00 12.75 30.38
C LEU A 173 -6.46 11.36 30.77
N LYS A 174 -6.63 10.94 32.03
CA LYS A 174 -6.09 9.68 32.58
C LYS A 174 -4.57 9.56 32.39
N ILE A 175 -3.84 10.67 32.58
CA ILE A 175 -2.36 10.73 32.45
C ILE A 175 -1.68 11.20 33.73
N SER A 176 -0.34 11.09 33.76
CA SER A 176 0.45 11.56 34.90
C SER A 176 0.38 13.09 35.07
N GLY A 177 0.26 13.56 36.31
CA GLY A 177 0.30 14.99 36.62
C GLY A 177 1.61 15.66 36.21
N ARG A 178 2.74 14.93 36.25
CA ARG A 178 4.05 15.42 35.80
C ARG A 178 4.04 15.80 34.32
N THR A 179 3.31 15.06 33.49
CA THR A 179 3.15 15.37 32.06
C THR A 179 2.46 16.72 31.86
N VAL A 180 1.37 16.97 32.59
CA VAL A 180 0.63 18.24 32.53
C VAL A 180 1.46 19.40 33.08
N GLN A 181 2.16 19.19 34.19
CA GLN A 181 3.07 20.19 34.77
C GLN A 181 4.16 20.62 33.80
N ARG A 182 4.78 19.65 33.10
CA ARG A 182 5.82 19.93 32.10
C ARG A 182 5.26 20.79 30.96
N ARG A 183 4.10 20.40 30.40
CA ARG A 183 3.46 21.17 29.31
C ARG A 183 3.06 22.57 29.76
N ALA A 184 2.46 22.71 30.94
CA ALA A 184 2.12 24.02 31.49
C ALA A 184 3.36 24.91 31.72
N ALA A 185 4.51 24.33 32.08
CA ALA A 185 5.76 25.09 32.17
C ALA A 185 6.28 25.55 30.80
N GLU A 186 6.12 24.74 29.75
CA GLU A 186 6.42 25.14 28.36
C GLU A 186 5.54 26.29 27.90
N LEU A 187 4.22 26.22 28.11
CA LEU A 187 3.28 27.30 27.77
C LEU A 187 3.64 28.62 28.48
N ARG A 188 3.96 28.55 29.78
CA ARG A 188 4.39 29.74 30.54
C ARG A 188 5.67 30.36 29.99
N LYS A 189 6.65 29.53 29.59
CA LYS A 189 7.89 30.00 28.98
C LYS A 189 7.67 30.63 27.60
N ALA A 190 6.72 30.11 26.82
CA ALA A 190 6.39 30.64 25.51
C ALA A 190 5.61 31.97 25.57
N ALA A 191 4.91 32.24 26.68
CA ALA A 191 4.13 33.46 26.90
C ALA A 191 4.92 34.61 27.58
N ALA A 192 6.16 34.35 28.01
CA ALA A 192 7.06 35.31 28.65
C ALA A 192 8.05 35.88 27.63
#